data_AF-A0A7X7MMZ4-F1
#
_entry.id   AF-A0A7X7MMZ4-F1
#
_cell.length_a   1.000
_cell.length_b   1.000
_cell.length_c   1.000
_cell.angle_alpha   90.00
_cell.angle_beta   90.00
_cell.angle_gamma   90.00
#
_symmetry.space_group_name_H-M   'P 1'
#
loop_
_entity.id
_entity.type
_entity.pdbx_description
1 polymer ?
#
loop_
_entity_poly.entity_id
_entity_poly.type
_entity_poly.pdbx_seq_one_letter_code
_entity_poly.pdbx_strand_id
1 'polypeptide(L)'
;MAPENNYEKELVQHKYVRRQGRYLETRRDENWFFRVRTEKDQEGNVVSALYGKIHGAIRWGWEGGVVFSYYLNPTPNDRNLEFDGKNNLFKPAWRDTSWPKEP
;
A
#
# COMPACT_ATOMS: atom_id res chain seq x y z
N MET A 1 -11.58 -4.41 -2.68
CA MET A 1 -11.59 -3.35 -1.63
C MET A 1 -10.61 -3.72 -0.52
N ALA A 2 -10.08 -2.72 0.20
CA ALA A 2 -9.25 -2.90 1.38
C ALA A 2 -10.04 -3.51 2.55
N PRO A 3 -9.40 -4.28 3.45
CA PRO A 3 -10.05 -4.82 4.64
C PRO A 3 -10.42 -3.69 5.61
N GLU A 4 -11.41 -3.95 6.47
CA GLU A 4 -11.85 -2.99 7.48
C GLU A 4 -11.02 -3.08 8.76
N ASN A 5 -10.72 -4.32 9.16
CA ASN A 5 -10.09 -4.68 10.42
C ASN A 5 -8.86 -5.56 10.17
N ASN A 6 -8.20 -5.98 11.27
CA ASN A 6 -7.01 -6.84 11.26
C ASN A 6 -5.76 -6.22 10.62
N TYR A 7 -5.63 -4.90 10.70
CA TYR A 7 -4.38 -4.23 10.38
C TYR A 7 -3.38 -4.42 11.51
N GLU A 8 -2.18 -4.85 11.15
CA GLU A 8 -1.05 -4.96 12.08
C GLU A 8 -0.28 -3.62 12.11
N LYS A 9 0.26 -3.28 13.28
CA LYS A 9 1.04 -2.04 13.46
C LYS A 9 2.48 -2.18 12.98
N GLU A 10 2.95 -3.41 12.86
CA GLU A 10 4.35 -3.73 12.58
C GLU A 10 4.42 -4.72 11.43
N LEU A 11 5.42 -4.53 10.58
CA LEU A 11 5.80 -5.50 9.55
C LEU A 11 7.24 -5.91 9.82
N VAL A 12 7.45 -7.20 10.08
CA VAL A 12 8.80 -7.76 10.30
C VAL A 12 9.22 -8.56 9.08
N GLN A 13 10.31 -8.14 8.43
CA GLN A 13 10.93 -8.86 7.32
C GLN A 13 12.30 -9.41 7.75
N HIS A 14 12.54 -10.69 7.50
CA HIS A 14 13.81 -11.34 7.81
C HIS A 14 14.70 -11.42 6.56
N LYS A 15 15.99 -11.10 6.74
CA LYS A 15 17.01 -11.21 5.68
C LYS A 15 18.16 -12.06 6.19
N TYR A 16 18.56 -13.05 5.39
CA TYR A 16 19.63 -13.97 5.76
C TYR A 16 20.78 -13.89 4.76
N VAL A 17 22.01 -13.89 5.28
CA VAL A 17 23.22 -14.05 4.44
C VAL A 17 23.66 -15.49 4.57
N ARG A 18 23.73 -16.21 3.45
CA ARG A 18 24.27 -17.57 3.39
C ARG A 18 25.68 -17.54 2.79
N ARG A 19 26.47 -18.60 2.99
CA ARG A 19 27.85 -18.72 2.50
C ARG A 19 27.98 -18.57 0.97
N GLN A 20 26.89 -18.75 0.22
CA GLN A 20 26.80 -18.63 -1.24
C GLN A 20 26.17 -17.30 -1.72
N GLY A 21 25.88 -16.36 -0.83
CA GLY A 21 25.34 -15.04 -1.18
C GLY A 21 24.24 -14.53 -0.23
N ARG A 22 23.78 -13.31 -0.50
CA ARG A 22 22.65 -12.71 0.22
C ARG A 22 21.34 -13.32 -0.30
N TYR A 23 20.56 -13.96 0.58
CA TYR A 23 19.22 -14.42 0.25
C TYR A 23 18.21 -13.45 0.86
N LEU A 24 17.46 -12.78 -0.01
CA LEU A 24 16.29 -12.03 0.39
C LEU A 24 15.11 -12.99 0.31
N GLU A 25 14.47 -13.26 1.45
CA GLU A 25 13.17 -13.94 1.49
C GLU A 25 12.10 -12.93 1.07
N THR A 26 12.17 -12.48 -0.19
CA THR A 26 11.13 -11.69 -0.83
C THR A 26 10.31 -12.64 -1.67
N ARG A 27 9.02 -12.77 -1.37
CA ARG A 27 8.09 -13.51 -2.23
C ARG A 27 7.62 -12.60 -3.37
N ARG A 28 7.43 -13.19 -4.55
CA ARG A 28 7.03 -12.43 -5.75
C ARG A 28 5.59 -11.90 -5.67
N ASP A 29 4.80 -12.44 -4.75
CA ASP A 29 3.41 -12.14 -4.49
C ASP A 29 3.20 -11.28 -3.22
N GLU A 30 4.27 -10.74 -2.63
CA GLU A 30 4.17 -9.78 -1.52
C GLU A 30 3.42 -8.53 -1.96
N ASN A 31 2.22 -8.36 -1.42
CA ASN A 31 1.39 -7.18 -1.58
C ASN A 31 0.70 -6.90 -0.25
N TRP A 32 0.45 -5.62 0.01
CA TRP A 32 -0.06 -5.20 1.33
C TRP A 32 -1.22 -4.23 1.14
N PHE A 33 -2.22 -4.34 2.00
CA PHE A 33 -3.14 -3.24 2.28
C PHE A 33 -2.64 -2.49 3.50
N PHE A 34 -2.77 -1.17 3.48
CA PHE A 34 -2.43 -0.34 4.63
C PHE A 34 -3.53 0.68 4.91
N ARG A 35 -3.62 1.09 6.17
CA ARG A 35 -4.54 2.13 6.66
C ARG A 35 -3.72 3.18 7.41
N VAL A 36 -3.92 4.45 7.06
CA VAL A 36 -3.19 5.59 7.63
C VAL A 36 -4.15 6.71 7.98
N ARG A 37 -3.66 7.69 8.76
CA ARG A 37 -4.46 8.83 9.25
C ARG A 37 -5.76 8.38 9.92
N THR A 38 -5.68 7.30 10.70
CA THR A 38 -6.83 6.75 11.40
C THR A 38 -7.19 7.65 12.56
N GLU A 39 -8.38 8.24 12.50
CA GLU A 39 -9.03 8.93 13.60
C GLU A 39 -9.98 7.95 14.31
N LYS A 40 -10.00 8.04 15.63
CA LYS A 40 -10.86 7.20 16.47
C LYS A 40 -11.69 8.07 17.41
N ASP A 41 -12.90 7.60 17.71
CA ASP A 41 -13.71 8.16 18.80
C ASP A 41 -13.18 7.76 20.18
N GLN A 42 -13.89 8.16 21.24
CA GLN A 42 -13.48 7.89 22.62
C GLN A 42 -13.56 6.41 22.97
N GLU A 43 -14.43 5.67 22.27
CA GLU A 43 -14.67 4.24 22.39
C GLU A 43 -13.64 3.42 21.58
N GLY A 44 -12.83 4.08 20.75
CA GLY A 44 -11.77 3.48 19.96
C GLY A 44 -12.20 2.96 18.57
N ASN A 45 -13.44 3.24 18.16
CA ASN A 45 -13.95 2.95 16.82
C ASN A 45 -13.32 3.87 15.80
N VAL A 46 -13.11 3.37 14.59
CA VAL A 46 -12.57 4.18 13.49
C VAL A 46 -13.66 5.08 12.93
N VAL A 47 -13.48 6.40 13.05
CA VAL A 47 -14.40 7.40 12.48
C VAL A 47 -13.94 7.91 11.11
N SER A 48 -12.63 7.93 10.88
CA SER A 48 -12.03 8.33 9.61
C SER A 48 -10.72 7.59 9.37
N ALA A 49 -10.45 7.19 8.14
CA ALA A 49 -9.15 6.70 7.72
C ALA A 49 -8.95 6.82 6.21
N LEU A 50 -7.68 6.81 5.79
CA LEU A 50 -7.31 6.62 4.39
C LEU A 50 -6.76 5.21 4.16
N TYR A 51 -7.06 4.65 3.00
CA TYR A 51 -6.72 3.28 2.65
C TYR A 51 -5.79 3.26 1.43
N GLY A 52 -4.88 2.30 1.41
CA GLY A 52 -3.93 2.16 0.31
C GLY A 52 -3.45 0.74 0.13
N LYS A 53 -2.65 0.54 -0.92
CA LYS A 53 -1.95 -0.71 -1.21
C LYS A 53 -0.49 -0.48 -1.54
N ILE A 54 0.36 -1.42 -1.14
CA ILE A 54 1.74 -1.54 -1.58
C ILE A 54 1.80 -2.72 -2.53
N HIS A 55 2.37 -2.49 -3.71
CA HIS A 55 2.49 -3.53 -4.73
C HIS A 55 3.95 -4.00 -4.82
N GLY A 56 4.18 -5.28 -4.58
CA GLY A 56 5.52 -5.87 -4.52
C GLY A 56 6.25 -5.68 -3.18
N ALA A 57 7.45 -6.26 -3.12
CA ALA A 57 8.26 -6.28 -1.90
C ALA A 57 8.72 -4.88 -1.47
N ILE A 58 8.71 -4.66 -0.15
CA ILE A 58 9.40 -3.53 0.49
C ILE A 58 10.89 -3.87 0.56
N ARG A 59 11.73 -3.00 -0.02
CA ARG A 59 13.17 -3.24 -0.13
C ARG A 59 13.96 -2.27 0.73
N TRP A 60 14.89 -2.82 1.49
CA TRP A 60 15.83 -2.05 2.33
C TRP A 60 17.17 -1.90 1.61
N GLY A 61 17.56 -0.65 1.38
CA GLY A 61 18.86 -0.26 0.88
C GLY A 61 19.95 -0.42 1.95
N TRP A 62 21.17 -0.65 1.52
CA TRP A 62 22.31 -0.86 2.42
C TRP A 62 22.73 0.42 3.17
N GLU A 63 22.33 1.59 2.67
CA GLU A 63 22.53 2.92 3.29
C GLU A 63 21.40 3.31 4.26
N GLY A 64 20.47 2.39 4.57
CA GLY A 64 19.32 2.67 5.45
C GLY A 64 18.08 3.23 4.74
N GLY A 65 18.09 3.34 3.42
CA GLY A 65 16.92 3.71 2.63
C GLY A 65 15.86 2.61 2.55
N VAL A 66 14.59 2.98 2.37
CA VAL A 66 13.48 2.05 2.11
C VAL A 66 12.82 2.40 0.78
N VAL A 67 12.55 1.40 -0.06
CA VAL A 67 11.99 1.57 -1.41
C VAL A 67 10.82 0.62 -1.60
N PHE A 68 9.67 1.17 -1.94
CA PHE A 68 8.46 0.44 -2.28
C PHE A 68 7.54 1.32 -3.15
N SER A 69 6.63 0.68 -3.90
CA SER A 69 5.61 1.38 -4.68
C SER A 69 4.28 1.30 -3.95
N TYR A 70 3.62 2.44 -3.75
CA TYR A 70 2.34 2.51 -3.04
C TYR A 70 1.32 3.33 -3.82
N TYR A 71 0.06 3.06 -3.52
CA TYR A 71 -1.10 3.80 -4.02
C TYR A 71 -2.03 4.07 -2.85
N LEU A 72 -2.48 5.32 -2.72
CA LEU A 72 -3.36 5.78 -1.65
C LEU A 72 -4.65 6.30 -2.25
N ASN A 73 -5.80 5.87 -1.72
CA ASN A 73 -7.07 6.53 -1.94
C ASN A 73 -7.22 7.65 -0.89
N PRO A 74 -7.20 8.94 -1.30
CA PRO A 74 -7.27 10.06 -0.36
C PRO A 74 -8.71 10.37 0.10
N THR A 75 -9.72 9.67 -0.42
CA THR A 75 -11.12 9.84 0.00
C THR A 75 -11.34 9.20 1.37
N PRO A 76 -11.76 9.95 2.41
CA PRO A 76 -11.98 9.40 3.74
C PRO A 76 -12.97 8.22 3.73
N ASN A 77 -12.61 7.15 4.45
CA ASN A 77 -13.39 5.91 4.62
C ASN A 77 -13.70 5.11 3.34
N ASP A 78 -13.26 5.57 2.17
CA ASP A 78 -13.37 4.80 0.93
C ASP A 78 -12.28 3.72 0.87
N ARG A 79 -12.73 2.46 0.83
CA ARG A 79 -11.86 1.27 0.77
C ARG A 79 -11.63 0.79 -0.67
N ASN A 80 -12.15 1.49 -1.67
CA ASN A 80 -11.86 1.18 -3.06
C ASN A 80 -10.40 1.54 -3.38
N LEU A 81 -9.70 0.63 -4.07
CA LEU A 81 -8.29 0.78 -4.44
C LEU A 81 -8.05 0.44 -5.93
N GLU A 82 -9.13 0.46 -6.70
CA GLU A 82 -9.08 0.37 -8.16
C GLU A 82 -8.48 1.64 -8.75
N PHE A 83 -7.94 1.52 -9.95
CA PHE A 83 -7.36 2.65 -10.64
C PHE A 83 -8.47 3.55 -11.17
N ASP A 84 -8.56 4.77 -10.65
CA ASP A 84 -9.37 5.85 -11.20
C ASP A 84 -8.49 6.71 -12.10
N GLY A 85 -8.77 6.83 -13.40
CA GLY A 85 -8.00 7.67 -14.33
C GLY A 85 -8.33 9.16 -14.20
N LYS A 86 -9.55 9.49 -13.77
CA LYS A 86 -10.05 10.86 -13.63
C LYS A 86 -9.48 11.52 -12.38
N ASN A 87 -9.64 10.89 -11.22
CA ASN A 87 -9.26 11.46 -9.93
C ASN A 87 -7.90 10.98 -9.40
N ASN A 88 -7.15 10.15 -10.16
CA ASN A 88 -5.81 9.77 -9.73
C ASN A 88 -4.92 10.99 -9.52
N LEU A 89 -4.13 10.97 -8.45
CA LEU A 89 -3.01 11.89 -8.27
C LEU A 89 -1.85 11.56 -9.24
N PHE A 90 -1.70 10.29 -9.63
CA PHE A 90 -0.69 9.89 -10.60
C PHE A 90 -1.25 9.97 -12.02
N LYS A 91 -0.63 10.76 -12.90
CA LYS A 91 -1.04 10.93 -14.29
C LYS A 91 -0.04 10.25 -15.25
N PRO A 92 -0.10 8.92 -15.41
CA PRO A 92 0.84 8.20 -16.28
C PRO A 92 0.58 8.51 -17.76
N ALA A 93 1.62 8.92 -18.48
CA ALA A 93 1.54 9.14 -19.93
C ALA A 93 1.28 7.84 -20.73
N TRP A 94 1.58 6.68 -20.14
CA TRP A 94 1.49 5.36 -20.78
C TRP A 94 0.13 4.68 -20.63
N ARG A 95 -0.87 5.34 -20.01
CA ARG A 95 -2.20 4.75 -19.78
C ARG A 95 -3.29 5.77 -20.11
N ASP A 96 -4.35 5.30 -20.74
CA ASP A 96 -5.55 6.10 -20.97
C ASP A 96 -6.21 6.47 -19.64
N THR A 97 -6.27 7.77 -19.34
CA THR A 97 -6.84 8.32 -18.10
C THR A 97 -8.33 8.64 -18.24
N SER A 98 -8.97 8.33 -19.37
CA SER A 98 -10.42 8.53 -19.58
C SER A 98 -11.31 7.49 -18.85
N TRP A 99 -10.71 6.54 -18.15
CA TRP A 99 -11.40 5.54 -17.33
C TRP A 99 -11.68 6.04 -15.89
N PRO A 100 -12.80 5.62 -15.25
CA PRO A 100 -13.87 4.82 -15.83
C PRO A 100 -14.72 5.62 -16.82
N LYS A 101 -15.08 5.02 -17.96
CA LYS A 101 -16.00 5.64 -18.91
C LYS A 101 -17.41 5.64 -18.32
N GLU A 102 -18.14 6.73 -18.51
CA GLU A 102 -19.58 6.75 -18.21
C GLU A 102 -20.26 5.63 -19.01
N PRO A 103 -21.17 4.86 -18.39
CA PRO A 103 -21.87 3.75 -19.05
C PRO A 103 -22.67 4.20 -20.27
#